data_AF-A0A9E3UAW9-F1
#
_entry.id   AF-A0A9E3UAW9-F1
#
_cell.length_a   1.000
_cell.length_b   1.000
_cell.length_c   1.000
_cell.angle_alpha   90.00
_cell.angle_beta   90.00
_cell.angle_gamma   90.00
#
_symmetry.space_group_name_H-M   'P 1'
#
loop_
_entity.id
_entity.type
_entity.pdbx_description
1 polymer ?
#
loop_
_entity_poly.entity_id
_entity_poly.type
_entity_poly.pdbx_seq_one_letter_code
_entity_poly.pdbx_strand_id
1 'polypeptide(L)'
;MRATPDDILCMAFFARVVEARSFSEAARALGVSKSAVSARVARLEQRLGVRLLHRTTRRLALTADGVRLYERCARVAAEADEAAEVAAGASDVPRGTLRVHAAAGFGLAHLPKPIGEFMRLHPGVRVDLRLSDRIPDLTVDQLDVAVVVAGRLPDSGMTTRKLAAVRVAVCAAPAYLRRKGIPFRPQDLVLHDCVSHSVRQGADDLRFQTDEGAVSMASLSSLVVDDSRFLREAALAGLGIAMLPELLVFEDLAAGRLHRVLDDFQTIELGVHALHPHGRLPPASVRAFLDHLASWFRELPWERRPTAPLPPRARKAGTARSGPPIAMTEQDVRRLTAVAELYAEVDAESSAELVRTLGRVKTLPAAKIPRTTVTMSSRVRAIDERGEERELSLVYPWDVGRDRVSVTSALGLALLGASVGARIEDGRKVMKIGAIPYQPEAAGDHHL
;
A
#
# COMPACT_ATOMS: atom_id res chain seq x y z
N MET A 1 24.89 -4.43 40.70
CA MET A 1 26.08 -5.32 40.62
C MET A 1 26.75 -5.12 39.26
N ARG A 2 28.07 -4.96 39.18
CA ARG A 2 28.78 -4.90 37.89
C ARG A 2 28.93 -6.32 37.32
N ALA A 3 28.80 -6.46 36.00
CA ALA A 3 28.98 -7.75 35.33
C ALA A 3 30.43 -8.24 35.44
N THR A 4 30.60 -9.54 35.69
CA THR A 4 31.89 -10.23 35.74
C THR A 4 32.21 -10.86 34.38
N PRO A 5 33.47 -11.19 34.05
CA PRO A 5 33.82 -11.89 32.81
C PRO A 5 33.06 -13.21 32.61
N ASP A 6 32.78 -13.93 33.69
CA ASP A 6 32.01 -15.17 33.64
C ASP A 6 30.52 -14.94 33.34
N ASP A 7 29.96 -13.77 33.67
CA ASP A 7 28.59 -13.41 33.26
C ASP A 7 28.49 -13.25 31.76
N ILE A 8 29.48 -12.59 31.16
CA ILE A 8 29.53 -12.34 29.72
C ILE A 8 29.52 -13.69 28.98
N LEU A 9 30.28 -14.66 29.47
CA LEU A 9 30.29 -16.02 28.95
C LEU A 9 28.93 -16.72 29.13
N CYS A 10 28.32 -16.61 30.30
CA CYS A 10 27.00 -17.19 30.55
C CYS A 10 25.90 -16.56 29.68
N MET A 11 25.96 -15.26 29.45
CA MET A 11 25.07 -14.52 28.54
C MET A 11 25.23 -14.99 27.09
N ALA A 12 26.47 -15.15 26.60
CA ALA A 12 26.73 -15.66 25.26
C ALA A 12 26.20 -17.09 25.06
N PHE A 13 26.37 -17.96 26.06
CA PHE A 13 25.83 -19.32 26.04
C PHE A 13 24.31 -19.34 26.02
N PHE A 14 23.66 -18.48 26.81
CA PHE A 14 22.21 -18.33 26.77
C PHE A 14 21.72 -17.88 25.38
N ALA A 15 22.34 -16.87 24.77
CA ALA A 15 22.00 -16.42 23.43
C ALA A 15 22.08 -17.57 22.39
N ARG A 16 23.17 -18.35 22.42
CA ARG A 16 23.38 -19.48 21.50
C ARG A 16 22.37 -20.62 21.68
N VAL A 17 21.91 -20.88 22.90
CA VAL A 17 20.84 -21.86 23.17
C VAL A 17 19.51 -21.41 22.58
N VAL A 18 19.20 -20.12 22.70
CA VAL A 18 17.98 -19.53 22.17
C VAL A 18 17.98 -19.56 20.64
N GLU A 19 19.07 -19.12 20.02
CA GLU A 19 19.27 -19.15 18.55
C GLU A 19 19.13 -20.57 17.99
N ALA A 20 19.77 -21.55 18.63
CA ALA A 20 19.73 -22.95 18.19
C ALA A 20 18.42 -23.67 18.55
N ARG A 21 17.56 -23.06 19.38
CA ARG A 21 16.34 -23.66 19.98
C ARG A 21 16.58 -25.03 20.65
N SER A 22 17.83 -25.36 20.97
CA SER A 22 18.26 -26.67 21.44
C SER A 22 19.59 -26.56 22.17
N PHE A 23 19.64 -27.13 23.38
CA PHE A 23 20.88 -27.24 24.15
C PHE A 23 21.92 -28.13 23.45
N SER A 24 21.48 -29.17 22.75
CA SER A 24 22.38 -30.09 22.06
C SER A 24 23.02 -29.42 20.84
N GLU A 25 22.23 -28.67 20.05
CA GLU A 25 22.74 -27.97 18.87
C GLU A 25 23.65 -26.79 19.26
N ALA A 26 23.31 -26.05 20.33
CA ALA A 26 24.17 -25.02 20.86
C ALA A 26 25.51 -25.57 21.37
N ALA A 27 25.49 -26.71 22.06
CA ALA A 27 26.70 -27.38 22.53
C ALA A 27 27.62 -27.79 21.37
N ARG A 28 27.03 -28.35 20.31
CA ARG A 28 27.74 -28.73 19.07
C ARG A 28 28.35 -27.52 18.38
N ALA A 29 27.61 -26.42 18.27
CA ALA A 29 28.10 -25.17 17.66
C ALA A 29 29.24 -24.52 18.46
N LEU A 30 29.23 -24.66 19.79
CA LEU A 30 30.23 -24.09 20.70
C LEU A 30 31.43 -25.02 20.96
N GLY A 31 31.43 -26.26 20.46
CA GLY A 31 32.52 -27.22 20.69
C GLY A 31 32.63 -27.69 22.15
N VAL A 32 31.53 -27.70 22.89
CA VAL A 32 31.50 -28.06 24.33
C VAL A 32 30.42 -29.09 24.63
N SER A 33 30.42 -29.66 25.84
CA SER A 33 29.39 -30.62 26.25
C SER A 33 28.03 -29.95 26.54
N LYS A 34 26.95 -30.68 26.30
CA LYS A 34 25.57 -30.24 26.65
C LYS A 34 25.43 -29.90 28.14
N SER A 35 26.11 -30.64 29.01
CA SER A 35 26.12 -30.37 30.46
C SER A 35 26.78 -29.02 30.77
N ALA A 36 27.87 -28.67 30.09
CA ALA A 36 28.54 -27.39 30.25
C ALA A 36 27.66 -26.21 29.79
N VAL A 37 26.88 -26.39 28.72
CA VAL A 37 25.91 -25.38 28.28
C VAL A 37 24.77 -25.22 29.29
N SER A 38 24.18 -26.33 29.74
CA SER A 38 23.12 -26.29 30.74
C SER A 38 23.57 -25.66 32.06
N ALA A 39 24.81 -25.92 32.50
CA ALA A 39 25.38 -25.36 33.72
C ALA A 39 25.55 -23.84 33.63
N ARG A 40 26.06 -23.31 32.51
CA ARG A 40 26.23 -21.87 32.30
C ARG A 40 24.90 -21.11 32.25
N VAL A 41 23.91 -21.68 31.57
CA VAL A 41 22.55 -21.09 31.55
C VAL A 41 21.91 -21.12 32.95
N ALA A 42 22.04 -22.23 33.67
CA ALA A 42 21.52 -22.31 35.05
C ALA A 42 22.20 -21.32 35.99
N ARG A 43 23.51 -21.10 35.82
CA ARG A 43 24.28 -20.09 36.57
C ARG A 43 23.79 -18.68 36.28
N LEU A 44 23.48 -18.37 35.02
CA LEU A 44 22.91 -17.08 34.64
C LEU A 44 21.55 -16.85 35.31
N GLU A 45 20.66 -17.84 35.25
CA GLU A 45 19.35 -17.81 35.92
C GLU A 45 19.49 -17.61 37.43
N GLN A 46 20.40 -18.35 38.07
CA GLN A 46 20.66 -18.26 39.51
C GLN A 46 21.15 -16.86 39.93
N ARG A 47 22.05 -16.26 39.14
CA ARG A 47 22.59 -14.93 39.43
C ARG A 47 21.57 -13.81 39.25
N LEU A 48 20.69 -13.95 38.26
CA LEU A 48 19.65 -12.96 37.98
C LEU A 48 18.41 -13.15 38.86
N GLY A 49 18.28 -14.29 39.53
CA GLY A 49 17.13 -14.63 40.36
C GLY A 49 15.85 -14.90 39.56
N VAL A 50 15.97 -15.11 38.24
CA VAL A 50 14.83 -15.34 37.33
C VAL A 50 15.08 -16.56 36.45
N ARG A 51 13.99 -17.20 36.01
CA ARG A 51 14.05 -18.22 34.96
C ARG A 51 14.00 -17.53 33.62
N LEU A 52 14.90 -17.89 32.72
CA LEU A 52 14.96 -17.36 31.36
C LEU A 52 14.34 -18.35 30.36
N LEU A 53 14.31 -19.64 30.69
CA LEU A 53 13.79 -20.70 29.82
C LEU A 53 12.78 -21.60 30.53
N HIS A 54 11.69 -21.90 29.83
CA HIS A 54 10.81 -23.03 30.12
C HIS A 54 11.41 -24.30 29.53
N ARG A 55 11.86 -25.20 30.41
CA ARG A 55 12.34 -26.55 30.04
C ARG A 55 11.14 -27.50 30.02
N THR A 56 10.46 -27.62 28.89
CA THR A 56 9.51 -28.73 28.68
C THR A 56 10.18 -29.82 27.86
N THR A 57 9.75 -31.07 28.03
CA THR A 57 10.32 -32.25 27.34
C THR A 57 10.08 -32.25 25.83
N ARG A 58 9.35 -31.26 25.28
CA ARG A 58 9.02 -31.18 23.84
C ARG A 58 9.47 -29.90 23.14
N ARG A 59 9.66 -28.76 23.84
CA ARG A 59 10.17 -27.50 23.25
C ARG A 59 10.90 -26.63 24.26
N LEU A 60 11.95 -25.94 23.77
CA LEU A 60 12.61 -24.84 24.46
C LEU A 60 11.81 -23.56 24.20
N ALA A 61 11.31 -22.90 25.26
CA ALA A 61 10.60 -21.63 25.15
C ALA A 61 11.19 -20.60 26.12
N LEU A 62 11.20 -19.33 25.72
CA LEU A 62 11.65 -18.22 26.56
C LEU A 62 10.57 -17.83 27.57
N THR A 63 10.98 -17.38 28.75
CA THR A 63 10.11 -16.64 29.68
C THR A 63 10.02 -15.17 29.26
N ALA A 64 9.12 -14.39 29.87
CA ALA A 64 9.08 -12.94 29.64
C ALA A 64 10.41 -12.24 29.97
N ASP A 65 11.09 -12.66 31.04
CA ASP A 65 12.45 -12.21 31.39
C ASP A 65 13.48 -12.67 30.34
N GLY A 66 13.35 -13.91 29.86
CA GLY A 66 14.18 -14.47 28.80
C GLY A 66 14.12 -13.64 27.51
N VAL A 67 12.92 -13.25 27.07
CA VAL A 67 12.72 -12.40 25.88
C VAL A 67 13.41 -11.05 26.07
N ARG A 68 13.18 -10.38 27.22
CA ARG A 68 13.78 -9.07 27.51
C ARG A 68 15.32 -9.11 27.55
N LEU A 69 15.89 -10.19 28.08
CA LEU A 69 17.33 -10.31 28.26
C LEU A 69 18.03 -10.81 26.99
N TYR A 70 17.35 -11.59 26.16
CA TYR A 70 17.93 -12.22 24.98
C TYR A 70 18.60 -11.21 24.04
N GLU A 71 17.95 -10.10 23.72
CA GLU A 71 18.53 -9.09 22.81
C GLU A 71 19.86 -8.55 23.31
N ARG A 72 19.97 -8.28 24.62
CA ARG A 72 21.21 -7.80 25.24
C ARG A 72 22.30 -8.87 25.19
N CYS A 73 21.95 -10.13 25.45
CA CYS A 73 22.89 -11.25 25.42
C CYS A 73 23.37 -11.58 24.01
N ALA A 74 22.47 -11.51 23.02
CA ALA A 74 22.78 -11.75 21.61
C ALA A 74 23.74 -10.68 21.08
N ARG A 75 23.59 -9.41 21.48
CA ARG A 75 24.56 -8.35 21.19
C ARG A 75 25.95 -8.65 21.75
N VAL A 76 26.03 -9.07 23.02
CA VAL A 76 27.31 -9.42 23.66
C VAL A 76 28.00 -10.58 22.93
N ALA A 77 27.24 -11.59 22.50
CA ALA A 77 27.77 -12.69 21.70
C ALA A 77 28.25 -12.22 20.32
N ALA A 78 27.52 -11.28 19.68
CA ALA A 78 27.90 -10.66 18.41
C ALA A 78 29.26 -9.98 18.48
N GLU A 79 29.45 -9.12 19.48
CA GLU A 79 30.66 -8.33 19.66
C GLU A 79 31.88 -9.23 19.91
N ALA A 80 31.68 -10.35 20.62
CA ALA A 80 32.73 -11.34 20.84
C ALA A 80 33.09 -12.11 19.55
N ASP A 81 32.10 -12.49 18.75
CA ASP A 81 32.32 -13.11 17.45
C ASP A 81 33.03 -12.14 16.49
N GLU A 82 32.60 -10.87 16.45
CA GLU A 82 33.21 -9.81 15.65
C GLU A 82 34.69 -9.58 16.03
N ALA A 83 34.98 -9.45 17.32
CA ALA A 83 36.35 -9.30 17.80
C ALA A 83 37.23 -10.52 17.42
N ALA A 84 36.67 -11.72 17.45
CA ALA A 84 37.37 -12.94 17.04
C ALA A 84 37.59 -12.99 15.51
N GLU A 85 36.62 -12.57 14.70
CA GLU A 85 36.74 -12.52 13.25
C GLU A 85 37.75 -11.45 12.78
N VAL A 86 37.76 -10.28 13.42
CA VAL A 86 38.77 -9.24 13.21
C VAL A 86 40.17 -9.78 13.53
N ALA A 87 40.31 -10.49 14.66
CA ALA A 87 41.57 -11.11 15.04
C ALA A 87 42.00 -12.26 14.12
N ALA A 88 41.04 -12.99 13.54
CA ALA A 88 41.28 -14.12 12.64
C ALA A 88 41.65 -13.71 11.20
N GLY A 89 41.63 -12.41 10.87
CA GLY A 89 42.00 -11.93 9.55
C GLY A 89 41.07 -12.45 8.44
N ALA A 90 39.77 -12.63 8.75
CA ALA A 90 38.77 -13.04 7.77
C ALA A 90 38.86 -12.13 6.54
N SER A 91 39.31 -12.70 5.42
CA SER A 91 39.53 -11.98 4.16
C SER A 91 38.27 -11.18 3.79
N ASP A 92 38.41 -9.85 3.69
CA ASP A 92 37.34 -8.92 3.31
C ASP A 92 36.83 -9.12 1.87
N VAL A 93 37.39 -10.07 1.11
CA VAL A 93 36.95 -10.39 -0.25
C VAL A 93 35.66 -11.21 -0.23
N PRO A 94 34.53 -10.69 -0.77
CA PRO A 94 33.27 -11.43 -0.87
C PRO A 94 33.39 -12.69 -1.74
N ARG A 95 33.09 -13.87 -1.18
CA ARG A 95 33.07 -15.16 -1.89
C ARG A 95 32.01 -16.11 -1.31
N GLY A 96 31.67 -17.16 -2.04
CA GLY A 96 30.77 -18.24 -1.59
C GLY A 96 29.34 -18.11 -2.12
N THR A 97 28.41 -18.91 -1.59
CA THR A 97 26.99 -18.83 -1.94
C THR A 97 26.26 -17.92 -0.95
N LEU A 98 25.64 -16.86 -1.45
CA LEU A 98 24.77 -15.96 -0.72
C LEU A 98 23.31 -16.38 -0.94
N ARG A 99 22.64 -16.83 0.12
CA ARG A 99 21.24 -17.29 0.09
C ARG A 99 20.31 -16.14 0.45
N VAL A 100 19.57 -15.65 -0.54
CA VAL A 100 18.73 -14.46 -0.45
C VAL A 100 17.27 -14.85 -0.57
N HIS A 101 16.43 -14.35 0.32
CA HIS A 101 14.99 -14.30 0.14
C HIS A 101 14.56 -12.89 -0.27
N ALA A 102 13.52 -12.78 -1.10
CA ALA A 102 12.87 -11.50 -1.34
C ALA A 102 11.37 -11.63 -1.53
N ALA A 103 10.63 -10.57 -1.15
CA ALA A 103 9.23 -10.40 -1.49
C ALA A 103 9.05 -10.56 -3.01
N ALA A 104 8.08 -11.38 -3.43
CA ALA A 104 8.06 -11.94 -4.79
C ALA A 104 7.93 -10.85 -5.85
N GLY A 105 6.98 -9.93 -5.68
CA GLY A 105 6.79 -8.82 -6.61
C GLY A 105 7.98 -7.85 -6.64
N PHE A 106 8.58 -7.54 -5.48
CA PHE A 106 9.75 -6.67 -5.40
C PHE A 106 10.98 -7.31 -6.05
N GLY A 107 11.23 -8.58 -5.74
CA GLY A 107 12.37 -9.32 -6.25
C GLY A 107 12.34 -9.48 -7.76
N LEU A 108 11.16 -9.69 -8.34
CA LEU A 108 11.02 -9.76 -9.79
C LEU A 108 11.24 -8.39 -10.47
N ALA A 109 10.66 -7.32 -9.92
CA ALA A 109 10.69 -6.01 -10.55
C ALA A 109 12.02 -5.27 -10.36
N HIS A 110 12.68 -5.41 -9.20
CA HIS A 110 13.73 -4.47 -8.77
C HIS A 110 15.08 -5.11 -8.45
N LEU A 111 15.16 -6.43 -8.26
CA LEU A 111 16.43 -7.10 -7.93
C LEU A 111 17.29 -7.60 -9.11
N PRO A 112 16.79 -7.86 -10.35
CA PRO A 112 17.64 -8.41 -11.41
C PRO A 112 18.86 -7.54 -11.75
N LYS A 113 18.66 -6.22 -11.86
CA LYS A 113 19.75 -5.26 -12.17
C LYS A 113 20.80 -5.16 -11.04
N PRO A 114 20.44 -4.87 -9.77
CA PRO A 114 21.44 -4.77 -8.71
C PRO A 114 22.14 -6.10 -8.43
N ILE A 115 21.45 -7.24 -8.51
CA ILE A 115 22.09 -8.56 -8.35
C ILE A 115 23.09 -8.81 -9.49
N GLY A 116 22.71 -8.51 -10.74
CA GLY A 116 23.60 -8.66 -11.88
C GLY A 116 24.87 -7.81 -11.75
N GLU A 117 24.74 -6.55 -11.31
CA GLU A 117 25.91 -5.70 -11.05
C GLU A 117 26.76 -6.24 -9.88
N PHE A 118 26.13 -6.65 -8.79
CA PHE A 118 26.83 -7.19 -7.62
C PHE A 118 27.68 -8.41 -7.98
N MET A 119 27.11 -9.35 -8.74
CA MET A 119 27.82 -10.56 -9.19
C MET A 119 28.99 -10.23 -10.14
N ARG A 120 28.89 -9.15 -10.91
CA ARG A 120 29.99 -8.64 -11.76
C ARG A 120 31.12 -8.03 -10.92
N LEU A 121 30.78 -7.30 -9.85
CA LEU A 121 31.76 -6.71 -8.93
C LEU A 121 32.43 -7.78 -8.04
N HIS A 122 31.71 -8.87 -7.74
CA HIS A 122 32.17 -9.95 -6.87
C HIS A 122 32.03 -11.32 -7.55
N PRO A 123 32.89 -11.66 -8.54
CA PRO A 123 32.76 -12.89 -9.32
C PRO A 123 32.94 -14.19 -8.52
N GLY A 124 33.48 -14.09 -7.29
CA GLY A 124 33.58 -15.21 -6.35
C GLY A 124 32.29 -15.53 -5.60
N VAL A 125 31.22 -14.75 -5.79
CA VAL A 125 29.93 -14.91 -5.11
C VAL A 125 28.92 -15.54 -6.08
N ARG A 126 28.18 -16.54 -5.59
CA ARG A 126 26.98 -17.11 -6.24
C ARG A 126 25.75 -16.69 -5.45
N VAL A 127 24.67 -16.32 -6.11
CA VAL A 127 23.42 -15.93 -5.46
C VAL A 127 22.38 -17.04 -5.62
N ASP A 128 21.87 -17.56 -4.50
CA ASP A 128 20.70 -18.45 -4.44
C ASP A 128 19.51 -17.58 -4.00
N LEU A 129 18.63 -17.22 -4.95
CA LEU A 129 17.50 -16.31 -4.72
C LEU A 129 16.18 -17.08 -4.64
N ARG A 130 15.43 -16.86 -3.56
CA ARG A 130 14.08 -17.40 -3.34
C ARG A 130 13.06 -16.28 -3.24
N LEU A 131 11.99 -16.36 -4.01
CA LEU A 131 10.94 -15.33 -4.08
C LEU A 131 9.65 -15.84 -3.44
N SER A 132 9.15 -15.13 -2.43
CA SER A 132 7.83 -15.36 -1.83
C SER A 132 7.42 -14.18 -0.94
N ASP A 133 6.12 -13.95 -0.75
CA ASP A 133 5.61 -12.82 0.04
C ASP A 133 5.44 -13.14 1.55
N ARG A 134 5.87 -14.33 1.98
CA ARG A 134 6.01 -14.63 3.42
C ARG A 134 7.25 -13.94 3.99
N ILE A 135 7.17 -13.50 5.24
CA ILE A 135 8.37 -13.14 6.00
C ILE A 135 9.07 -14.46 6.41
N PRO A 136 10.33 -14.70 6.00
CA PRO A 136 11.02 -15.94 6.31
C PRO A 136 11.58 -15.95 7.74
N ASP A 137 11.83 -17.15 8.27
CA ASP A 137 12.68 -17.34 9.44
C ASP A 137 14.08 -17.67 8.91
N LEU A 138 14.98 -16.68 8.94
CA LEU A 138 16.31 -16.79 8.33
C LEU A 138 17.11 -18.01 8.84
N THR A 139 16.92 -18.39 10.09
CA THR A 139 17.61 -19.53 10.70
C THR A 139 17.04 -20.86 10.19
N VAL A 140 15.70 -21.00 10.22
CA VAL A 140 15.02 -22.23 9.79
C VAL A 140 15.16 -22.44 8.28
N ASP A 141 15.00 -21.36 7.50
CA ASP A 141 15.06 -21.37 6.04
C ASP A 141 16.50 -21.41 5.50
N GLN A 142 17.50 -21.30 6.39
CA GLN A 142 18.94 -21.24 6.10
C GLN A 142 19.28 -20.14 5.09
N LEU A 143 18.82 -18.93 5.35
CA LEU A 143 19.01 -17.74 4.53
C LEU A 143 20.00 -16.79 5.19
N ASP A 144 20.81 -16.12 4.38
CA ASP A 144 21.77 -15.13 4.85
C ASP A 144 21.13 -13.73 4.92
N VAL A 145 20.27 -13.42 3.94
CA VAL A 145 19.58 -12.13 3.81
C VAL A 145 18.14 -12.34 3.37
N ALA A 146 17.20 -11.56 3.92
CA ALA A 146 15.86 -11.42 3.36
C ALA A 146 15.55 -9.97 3.02
N VAL A 147 14.96 -9.71 1.85
CA VAL A 147 14.48 -8.39 1.43
C VAL A 147 12.96 -8.39 1.39
N VAL A 148 12.33 -7.84 2.42
CA VAL A 148 10.88 -7.90 2.62
C VAL A 148 10.23 -6.54 2.43
N VAL A 149 8.95 -6.53 2.07
CA VAL A 149 8.12 -5.31 2.01
C VAL A 149 7.08 -5.39 3.13
N ALA A 150 7.21 -4.54 4.14
CA ALA A 150 6.35 -4.59 5.32
C ALA A 150 6.18 -3.21 5.96
N GLY A 151 5.03 -2.96 6.60
CA GLY A 151 4.81 -1.74 7.39
C GLY A 151 5.33 -1.86 8.82
N ARG A 152 5.27 -3.06 9.39
CA ARG A 152 5.90 -3.41 10.67
C ARG A 152 6.56 -4.77 10.54
N LEU A 153 7.74 -4.90 11.15
CA LEU A 153 8.47 -6.16 11.22
C LEU A 153 8.28 -6.75 12.62
N PRO A 154 8.11 -8.08 12.75
CA PRO A 154 8.04 -8.72 14.06
C PRO A 154 9.38 -8.62 14.79
N ASP A 155 9.35 -8.44 16.12
CA ASP A 155 10.52 -8.56 16.98
C ASP A 155 11.04 -10.00 16.93
N SER A 156 12.04 -10.22 16.10
CA SER A 156 12.44 -11.55 15.64
C SER A 156 13.92 -11.84 15.86
N GLY A 157 14.64 -10.97 16.58
CA GLY A 157 16.09 -11.09 16.75
C GLY A 157 16.84 -10.97 15.43
N MET A 158 16.34 -10.11 14.52
CA MET A 158 16.98 -9.81 13.23
C MET A 158 17.44 -8.35 13.21
N THR A 159 18.63 -8.12 12.66
CA THR A 159 19.07 -6.76 12.36
C THR A 159 18.39 -6.30 11.07
N THR A 160 17.81 -5.11 11.10
CA THR A 160 17.01 -4.56 10.01
C THR A 160 17.66 -3.30 9.45
N ARG A 161 17.75 -3.20 8.12
CA ARG A 161 18.12 -1.98 7.39
C ARG A 161 16.97 -1.57 6.45
N LYS A 162 16.41 -0.38 6.64
CA LYS A 162 15.43 0.19 5.67
C LYS A 162 16.18 0.57 4.40
N LEU A 163 15.77 0.01 3.26
CA LEU A 163 16.32 0.29 1.95
C LEU A 163 15.51 1.38 1.23
N ALA A 164 14.19 1.41 1.43
CA ALA A 164 13.28 2.31 0.72
C ALA A 164 11.98 2.54 1.48
N ALA A 165 11.34 3.68 1.23
CA ALA A 165 9.93 3.92 1.57
C ALA A 165 9.04 3.53 0.39
N VAL A 166 7.82 3.07 0.69
CA VAL A 166 6.87 2.57 -0.30
C VAL A 166 5.47 2.96 0.13
N ARG A 167 4.76 3.66 -0.75
CA ARG A 167 3.33 3.96 -0.57
C ARG A 167 2.47 2.79 -1.01
N VAL A 168 1.24 2.73 -0.52
CA VAL A 168 0.25 1.76 -0.97
C VAL A 168 -0.75 2.47 -1.88
N ALA A 169 -0.96 1.97 -3.09
CA ALA A 169 -2.04 2.43 -3.95
C ALA A 169 -3.27 1.57 -3.74
N VAL A 170 -4.42 2.22 -3.51
CA VAL A 170 -5.74 1.62 -3.72
C VAL A 170 -6.10 1.87 -5.19
N CYS A 171 -6.33 0.81 -5.96
CA CYS A 171 -6.52 0.94 -7.40
C CYS A 171 -7.38 -0.19 -7.98
N ALA A 172 -7.92 0.05 -9.17
CA ALA A 172 -8.66 -0.94 -9.95
C ALA A 172 -8.47 -0.68 -11.45
N ALA A 173 -8.72 -1.69 -12.28
CA ALA A 173 -8.75 -1.49 -13.72
C ALA A 173 -9.87 -0.51 -14.12
N PRO A 174 -9.63 0.39 -15.10
CA PRO A 174 -10.67 1.28 -15.64
C PRO A 174 -11.94 0.54 -16.06
N ALA A 175 -11.81 -0.65 -16.63
CA ALA A 175 -12.95 -1.49 -17.03
C ALA A 175 -13.85 -1.87 -15.84
N TYR A 176 -13.26 -2.16 -14.68
CA TYR A 176 -14.01 -2.43 -13.46
C TYR A 176 -14.76 -1.19 -12.97
N LEU A 177 -14.08 -0.03 -12.91
CA LEU A 177 -14.66 1.22 -12.43
C LEU A 177 -15.77 1.74 -13.35
N ARG A 178 -15.65 1.55 -14.67
CA ARG A 178 -16.74 1.89 -15.60
C ARG A 178 -17.99 1.04 -15.38
N ARG A 179 -17.84 -0.21 -14.92
CA ARG A 179 -18.94 -1.13 -14.65
C ARG A 179 -19.56 -0.93 -13.27
N LYS A 180 -18.75 -0.70 -12.25
CA LYS A 180 -19.17 -0.68 -10.83
C LYS A 180 -19.18 0.71 -10.19
N GLY A 181 -18.61 1.71 -10.84
CA GLY A 181 -18.42 3.06 -10.31
C GLY A 181 -17.06 3.27 -9.64
N ILE A 182 -16.82 4.51 -9.23
CA ILE A 182 -15.62 4.92 -8.49
C ILE A 182 -16.00 5.13 -7.01
N PRO A 183 -15.33 4.47 -6.05
CA PRO A 183 -15.51 4.81 -4.64
C PRO A 183 -14.82 6.13 -4.35
N PHE A 184 -15.56 7.04 -3.72
CA PHE A 184 -15.06 8.35 -3.33
C PHE A 184 -14.81 8.46 -1.84
N ARG A 185 -15.32 7.51 -1.05
CA ARG A 185 -14.99 7.35 0.35
C ARG A 185 -14.71 5.88 0.68
N PRO A 186 -13.95 5.61 1.75
CA PRO A 186 -13.73 4.25 2.22
C PRO A 186 -15.03 3.43 2.28
N GLN A 187 -16.08 3.99 2.88
CA GLN A 187 -17.37 3.33 3.10
C GLN A 187 -18.00 2.79 1.81
N ASP A 188 -17.75 3.42 0.66
CA ASP A 188 -18.23 2.98 -0.65
C ASP A 188 -17.72 1.59 -1.01
N LEU A 189 -16.57 1.16 -0.45
CA LEU A 189 -16.00 -0.17 -0.71
C LEU A 189 -16.93 -1.33 -0.33
N VAL A 190 -17.94 -1.10 0.53
CA VAL A 190 -18.99 -2.09 0.82
C VAL A 190 -19.81 -2.45 -0.43
N LEU A 191 -19.90 -1.54 -1.40
CA LEU A 191 -20.62 -1.72 -2.66
C LEU A 191 -19.72 -2.27 -3.78
N HIS A 192 -18.43 -2.50 -3.50
CA HIS A 192 -17.43 -2.90 -4.48
C HIS A 192 -16.86 -4.29 -4.18
N ASP A 193 -16.55 -5.02 -5.25
CA ASP A 193 -15.72 -6.21 -5.18
C ASP A 193 -14.29 -5.78 -4.78
N CYS A 194 -13.78 -6.36 -3.70
CA CYS A 194 -12.41 -6.15 -3.24
C CYS A 194 -11.59 -7.43 -3.41
N VAL A 195 -10.30 -7.26 -3.70
CA VAL A 195 -9.31 -8.35 -3.78
C VAL A 195 -8.16 -8.02 -2.83
N SER A 196 -7.71 -8.99 -2.02
CA SER A 196 -6.72 -8.73 -0.97
C SER A 196 -5.59 -9.76 -0.92
N HIS A 197 -4.52 -9.37 -0.23
CA HIS A 197 -3.40 -10.23 0.07
C HIS A 197 -3.62 -10.96 1.41
N SER A 198 -3.29 -12.26 1.52
CA SER A 198 -3.57 -13.08 2.71
C SER A 198 -2.86 -12.62 3.98
N VAL A 199 -1.63 -12.10 3.83
CA VAL A 199 -0.84 -11.47 4.91
C VAL A 199 -1.51 -10.18 5.44
N ARG A 200 -2.49 -9.66 4.70
CA ARG A 200 -3.37 -8.56 5.08
C ARG A 200 -4.79 -9.11 5.20
N GLN A 201 -5.04 -9.93 6.22
CA GLN A 201 -6.40 -10.30 6.65
C GLN A 201 -6.68 -9.82 8.08
N GLY A 202 -7.67 -8.93 8.23
CA GLY A 202 -8.15 -8.34 9.47
C GLY A 202 -8.75 -6.93 9.28
N ALA A 203 -9.38 -6.38 10.33
CA ALA A 203 -9.88 -5.00 10.33
C ALA A 203 -8.79 -3.92 10.11
N ASP A 204 -7.52 -4.32 10.11
CA ASP A 204 -6.35 -3.46 9.98
C ASP A 204 -5.84 -3.32 8.53
N ASP A 205 -6.43 -4.03 7.56
CA ASP A 205 -5.89 -4.12 6.20
C ASP A 205 -6.21 -2.90 5.34
N LEU A 206 -7.38 -2.31 5.59
CA LEU A 206 -7.92 -1.17 4.88
C LEU A 206 -8.12 -0.03 5.89
N ARG A 207 -6.99 0.52 6.37
CA ARG A 207 -6.99 1.68 7.26
C ARG A 207 -6.94 2.96 6.47
N PHE A 208 -7.99 3.75 6.62
CA PHE A 208 -8.16 5.03 6.00
C PHE A 208 -8.25 6.13 7.05
N GLN A 209 -7.65 7.30 6.80
CA GLN A 209 -7.83 8.48 7.62
C GLN A 209 -8.86 9.38 6.96
N THR A 210 -9.92 9.65 7.71
CA THR A 210 -11.01 10.54 7.32
C THR A 210 -11.03 11.74 8.26
N ASP A 211 -11.79 12.78 7.92
CA ASP A 211 -11.98 13.95 8.79
C ASP A 211 -12.63 13.58 10.14
N GLU A 212 -13.36 12.47 10.19
CA GLU A 212 -14.01 11.93 11.39
C GLU A 212 -13.10 10.98 12.19
N GLY A 213 -11.87 10.74 11.72
CA GLY A 213 -10.90 9.84 12.34
C GLY A 213 -10.52 8.66 11.44
N ALA A 214 -9.73 7.74 11.99
CA ALA A 214 -9.31 6.55 11.26
C ALA A 214 -10.47 5.55 11.13
N VAL A 215 -10.80 5.19 9.89
CA VAL A 215 -11.78 4.16 9.55
C VAL A 215 -11.04 2.90 9.13
N SER A 216 -11.36 1.82 9.80
CA SER A 216 -10.88 0.47 9.50
C SER A 216 -12.00 -0.28 8.81
N MET A 217 -11.74 -0.80 7.61
CA MET A 217 -12.73 -1.58 6.90
C MET A 217 -12.41 -3.07 6.93
N ALA A 218 -13.36 -3.86 7.40
CA ALA A 218 -13.34 -5.29 7.17
C ALA A 218 -13.65 -5.54 5.69
N SER A 219 -12.61 -5.84 4.91
CA SER A 219 -12.78 -6.23 3.51
C SER A 219 -13.52 -7.56 3.46
N LEU A 220 -14.75 -7.58 2.94
CA LEU A 220 -15.35 -8.81 2.42
C LEU A 220 -14.69 -9.09 1.06
N SER A 221 -13.40 -9.44 1.08
CA SER A 221 -12.65 -9.73 -0.12
C SER A 221 -13.25 -10.93 -0.85
N SER A 222 -13.68 -10.70 -2.08
CA SER A 222 -14.16 -11.77 -2.97
C SER A 222 -13.05 -12.74 -3.37
N LEU A 223 -11.79 -12.27 -3.32
CA LEU A 223 -10.60 -13.04 -3.62
C LEU A 223 -9.48 -12.68 -2.63
N VAL A 224 -8.82 -13.70 -2.09
CA VAL A 224 -7.67 -13.56 -1.21
C VAL A 224 -6.53 -14.40 -1.76
N VAL A 225 -5.36 -13.80 -1.94
CA VAL A 225 -4.17 -14.47 -2.48
C VAL A 225 -2.93 -14.17 -1.64
N ASP A 226 -1.97 -15.06 -1.61
CA ASP A 226 -0.70 -14.91 -0.88
C ASP A 226 0.47 -14.48 -1.79
N ASP A 227 0.17 -14.16 -3.05
CA ASP A 227 1.13 -13.70 -4.05
C ASP A 227 0.72 -12.32 -4.60
N SER A 228 1.56 -11.33 -4.35
CA SER A 228 1.40 -9.94 -4.77
C SER A 228 1.42 -9.75 -6.30
N ARG A 229 2.08 -10.64 -7.04
CA ARG A 229 2.09 -10.61 -8.52
C ARG A 229 0.75 -11.05 -9.04
N PHE A 230 0.19 -12.12 -8.47
CA PHE A 230 -1.17 -12.55 -8.81
C PHE A 230 -2.20 -11.49 -8.46
N LEU A 231 -2.08 -10.84 -7.29
CA LEU A 231 -2.98 -9.77 -6.87
C LEU A 231 -2.97 -8.59 -7.86
N ARG A 232 -1.79 -8.23 -8.37
CA ARG A 232 -1.65 -7.20 -9.42
C ARG A 232 -2.36 -7.62 -10.71
N GLU A 233 -2.15 -8.84 -11.19
CA GLU A 233 -2.83 -9.35 -12.39
C GLU A 233 -4.35 -9.42 -12.21
N ALA A 234 -4.83 -9.80 -11.01
CA ALA A 234 -6.25 -9.79 -10.69
C ALA A 234 -6.87 -8.37 -10.74
N ALA A 235 -6.14 -7.36 -10.24
CA ALA A 235 -6.57 -5.97 -10.34
C ALA A 235 -6.65 -5.50 -11.79
N LEU A 236 -5.64 -5.82 -12.61
CA LEU A 236 -5.57 -5.49 -14.04
C LEU A 236 -6.69 -6.16 -14.85
N ALA A 237 -7.03 -7.41 -14.51
CA ALA A 237 -8.14 -8.12 -15.12
C ALA A 237 -9.53 -7.63 -14.65
N GLY A 238 -9.58 -6.64 -13.74
CA GLY A 238 -10.83 -6.01 -13.31
C GLY A 238 -11.68 -6.88 -12.38
N LEU A 239 -11.04 -7.72 -11.57
CA LEU A 239 -11.73 -8.56 -10.57
C LEU A 239 -12.21 -7.75 -9.36
N GLY A 240 -11.65 -6.56 -9.13
CA GLY A 240 -12.06 -5.71 -8.02
C GLY A 240 -11.04 -4.62 -7.72
N ILE A 241 -11.24 -3.99 -6.58
CA ILE A 241 -10.35 -2.97 -6.02
C ILE A 241 -9.27 -3.66 -5.19
N ALA A 242 -8.00 -3.30 -5.42
CA ALA A 242 -6.84 -3.86 -4.76
C ALA A 242 -6.05 -2.78 -4.02
N MET A 243 -5.47 -3.14 -2.87
CA MET A 243 -4.44 -2.35 -2.19
C MET A 243 -3.06 -2.96 -2.40
N LEU A 244 -2.26 -2.33 -3.26
CA LEU A 244 -0.95 -2.83 -3.70
C LEU A 244 0.17 -1.83 -3.37
N PRO A 245 1.35 -2.28 -2.95
CA PRO A 245 2.53 -1.42 -2.90
C PRO A 245 2.77 -0.73 -4.25
N GLU A 246 2.98 0.59 -4.27
CA GLU A 246 3.19 1.36 -5.51
C GLU A 246 4.38 0.84 -6.32
N LEU A 247 5.40 0.27 -5.67
CA LEU A 247 6.54 -0.36 -6.36
C LEU A 247 6.14 -1.47 -7.34
N LEU A 248 4.94 -2.04 -7.22
CA LEU A 248 4.42 -3.08 -8.13
C LEU A 248 3.55 -2.51 -9.25
N VAL A 249 2.93 -1.35 -9.06
CA VAL A 249 1.87 -0.85 -9.93
C VAL A 249 2.14 0.54 -10.50
N PHE A 250 3.26 1.18 -10.17
CA PHE A 250 3.55 2.54 -10.61
C PHE A 250 3.53 2.68 -12.15
N GLU A 251 4.02 1.68 -12.89
CA GLU A 251 3.98 1.69 -14.36
C GLU A 251 2.55 1.49 -14.90
N ASP A 252 1.75 0.67 -14.24
CA ASP A 252 0.35 0.46 -14.62
C ASP A 252 -0.51 1.69 -14.37
N LEU A 253 -0.24 2.38 -13.26
CA LEU A 253 -0.87 3.66 -12.93
C LEU A 253 -0.44 4.74 -13.93
N ALA A 254 0.85 4.84 -14.24
CA ALA A 254 1.37 5.80 -15.21
C ALA A 254 0.84 5.55 -16.63
N ALA A 255 0.65 4.27 -16.99
CA ALA A 255 0.10 3.87 -18.28
C ALA A 255 -1.43 3.86 -18.34
N GLY A 256 -2.13 4.23 -17.27
CA GLY A 256 -3.60 4.21 -17.21
C GLY A 256 -4.24 2.82 -17.18
N ARG A 257 -3.46 1.74 -17.09
CA ARG A 257 -3.98 0.36 -16.98
C ARG A 257 -4.67 0.11 -15.64
N LEU A 258 -4.23 0.84 -14.60
CA LEU A 258 -4.89 0.91 -13.30
C LEU A 258 -5.20 2.38 -13.00
N HIS A 259 -6.33 2.62 -12.35
CA HIS A 259 -6.75 3.94 -11.89
C HIS A 259 -6.73 3.98 -10.36
N ARG A 260 -6.15 5.03 -9.78
CA ARG A 260 -6.07 5.22 -8.32
C ARG A 260 -7.44 5.65 -7.79
N VAL A 261 -7.83 5.11 -6.65
CA VAL A 261 -9.05 5.51 -5.92
C VAL A 261 -8.69 5.76 -4.47
N LEU A 262 -9.51 6.55 -3.76
CA LEU A 262 -9.34 6.80 -2.32
C LEU A 262 -7.94 7.30 -1.89
N ASP A 263 -7.19 7.98 -2.76
CA ASP A 263 -5.83 8.46 -2.45
C ASP A 263 -5.79 9.40 -1.23
N ASP A 264 -6.81 10.26 -1.14
CA ASP A 264 -6.93 11.28 -0.10
C ASP A 264 -7.05 10.68 1.32
N PHE A 265 -7.33 9.39 1.45
CA PHE A 265 -7.62 8.74 2.72
C PHE A 265 -6.53 7.76 3.20
N GLN A 266 -5.41 7.60 2.49
CA GLN A 266 -4.46 6.52 2.79
C GLN A 266 -3.57 6.80 4.01
N THR A 267 -3.32 5.78 4.83
CA THR A 267 -2.52 5.91 6.08
C THR A 267 -1.30 4.99 6.18
N ILE A 268 -1.21 3.99 5.31
CA ILE A 268 -0.22 2.92 5.45
C ILE A 268 1.00 3.24 4.57
N GLU A 269 2.13 3.50 5.22
CA GLU A 269 3.44 3.46 4.59
C GLU A 269 4.07 2.08 4.82
N LEU A 270 4.68 1.52 3.78
CA LEU A 270 5.49 0.32 3.84
C LEU A 270 6.97 0.70 3.68
N GLY A 271 7.85 -0.16 4.17
CA GLY A 271 9.26 -0.10 3.86
C GLY A 271 9.72 -1.33 3.10
N VAL A 272 10.72 -1.15 2.23
CA VAL A 272 11.58 -2.26 1.82
C VAL A 272 12.67 -2.40 2.86
N HIS A 273 12.79 -3.57 3.46
CA HIS A 273 13.72 -3.85 4.54
C HIS A 273 14.61 -5.02 4.18
N ALA A 274 15.92 -4.85 4.36
CA ALA A 274 16.85 -5.96 4.39
C ALA A 274 17.01 -6.46 5.83
N LEU A 275 16.85 -7.78 6.01
CA LEU A 275 16.96 -8.50 7.27
C LEU A 275 18.15 -9.43 7.21
N HIS A 276 18.90 -9.52 8.30
CA HIS A 276 19.92 -10.56 8.51
C HIS A 276 19.93 -11.02 9.98
N PRO A 277 20.48 -12.20 10.31
CA PRO A 277 20.52 -12.68 11.68
C PRO A 277 21.26 -11.70 12.61
N HIS A 278 20.69 -11.44 13.79
CA HIS A 278 21.36 -10.67 14.84
C HIS A 278 22.49 -11.50 15.46
N GLY A 279 23.48 -10.86 16.10
CA GLY A 279 24.45 -11.62 16.88
C GLY A 279 25.66 -12.17 16.11
N ARG A 280 25.85 -11.85 14.82
CA ARG A 280 27.01 -12.23 14.02
C ARG A 280 27.52 -11.04 13.23
N LEU A 281 28.84 -10.87 13.14
CA LEU A 281 29.41 -10.08 12.08
C LEU A 281 29.02 -10.77 10.76
N PRO A 282 28.28 -10.11 9.85
CA PRO A 282 27.86 -10.78 8.63
C PRO A 282 29.10 -11.15 7.82
N PRO A 283 29.14 -12.32 7.14
CA PRO A 283 30.21 -12.64 6.21
C PRO A 283 30.44 -11.49 5.21
N ALA A 284 31.66 -11.34 4.70
CA ALA A 284 32.01 -10.25 3.78
C ALA A 284 31.06 -10.16 2.57
N SER A 285 30.54 -11.29 2.08
CA SER A 285 29.53 -11.34 1.01
C SER A 285 28.18 -10.76 1.41
N VAL A 286 27.73 -10.97 2.65
CA VAL A 286 26.49 -10.39 3.18
C VAL A 286 26.66 -8.88 3.37
N ARG A 287 27.76 -8.44 3.99
CA ARG A 287 28.04 -7.00 4.18
C ARG A 287 28.07 -6.26 2.85
N ALA A 288 28.88 -6.74 1.91
CA ALA A 288 29.01 -6.16 0.58
C ALA A 288 27.67 -6.12 -0.16
N PHE A 289 26.85 -7.18 -0.04
CA PHE A 289 25.53 -7.20 -0.67
C PHE A 289 24.57 -6.17 -0.05
N LEU A 290 24.51 -6.09 1.28
CA LEU A 290 23.66 -5.12 1.98
C LEU A 290 24.06 -3.67 1.67
N ASP A 291 25.35 -3.39 1.61
CA ASP A 291 25.87 -2.07 1.23
C ASP A 291 25.60 -1.74 -0.24
N HIS A 292 25.75 -2.72 -1.13
CA HIS A 292 25.41 -2.58 -2.55
C HIS A 292 23.94 -2.25 -2.74
N LEU A 293 23.03 -3.02 -2.12
CA LEU A 293 21.59 -2.75 -2.20
C LEU A 293 21.23 -1.38 -1.61
N ALA A 294 21.80 -1.02 -0.47
CA ALA A 294 21.53 0.28 0.15
C ALA A 294 22.09 1.46 -0.66
N SER A 295 23.16 1.25 -1.43
CA SER A 295 23.65 2.26 -2.38
C SER A 295 22.75 2.34 -3.61
N TRP A 296 22.35 1.20 -4.17
CA TRP A 296 21.51 1.12 -5.36
C TRP A 296 20.13 1.76 -5.15
N PHE A 297 19.51 1.51 -4.00
CA PHE A 297 18.16 1.99 -3.67
C PHE A 297 18.13 3.39 -3.04
N ARG A 298 19.20 4.21 -3.18
CA ARG A 298 19.14 5.64 -2.79
C ARG A 298 18.27 6.48 -3.71
N GLU A 299 18.19 6.13 -5.00
CA GLU A 299 17.35 6.81 -5.97
C GLU A 299 16.25 5.86 -6.46
N LEU A 300 15.05 6.06 -5.96
CA LEU A 300 13.97 5.10 -6.12
C LEU A 300 13.04 5.50 -7.28
N PRO A 301 12.85 4.64 -8.30
CA PRO A 301 11.99 4.94 -9.44
C PRO A 301 10.55 5.25 -9.04
N TRP A 302 10.03 4.59 -8.01
CA TRP A 302 8.65 4.78 -7.52
C TRP A 302 8.48 5.97 -6.58
N GLU A 303 9.55 6.56 -6.06
CA GLU A 303 9.48 7.82 -5.31
C GLU A 303 9.39 9.04 -6.23
N ARG A 304 9.82 8.89 -7.49
CA ARG A 304 9.62 9.90 -8.53
C ARG A 304 8.15 9.89 -8.93
N ARG A 305 7.33 10.70 -8.23
CA ARG A 305 6.02 11.11 -8.75
C ARG A 305 6.23 11.55 -10.21
N PRO A 306 5.52 11.00 -11.21
CA PRO A 306 4.91 11.93 -12.13
C PRO A 306 4.01 12.76 -11.22
N THR A 307 4.43 13.99 -10.92
CA THR A 307 3.44 15.01 -10.67
C THR A 307 2.71 15.08 -12.00
N ALA A 308 1.70 14.24 -12.20
CA ALA A 308 0.54 14.74 -12.90
C ALA A 308 0.26 16.04 -12.14
N PRO A 309 0.44 17.21 -12.79
CA PRO A 309 0.01 18.43 -12.16
C PRO A 309 -1.41 18.12 -11.70
N LEU A 310 -1.73 18.37 -10.42
CA LEU A 310 -3.11 18.74 -10.12
C LEU A 310 -3.50 19.65 -11.27
N PRO A 311 -4.53 19.32 -12.09
CA PRO A 311 -4.85 20.10 -13.27
C PRO A 311 -4.76 21.54 -12.85
N PRO A 312 -3.85 22.33 -13.46
CA PRO A 312 -3.37 23.58 -12.89
C PRO A 312 -4.60 24.36 -12.45
N ARG A 313 -4.73 24.65 -11.14
CA ARG A 313 -5.84 25.42 -10.54
C ARG A 313 -6.32 26.38 -11.59
N ALA A 314 -7.48 26.09 -12.21
CA ALA A 314 -7.83 26.55 -13.54
C ALA A 314 -7.15 27.88 -13.84
N ARG A 315 -6.01 27.83 -14.55
CA ARG A 315 -5.27 29.04 -14.93
C ARG A 315 -6.28 29.80 -15.76
N LYS A 316 -6.80 30.93 -15.24
CA LYS A 316 -7.93 31.69 -15.81
C LYS A 316 -7.88 31.60 -17.33
N ALA A 317 -8.65 30.67 -17.89
CA ALA A 317 -8.60 30.43 -19.32
C ALA A 317 -9.20 31.68 -19.94
N GLY A 318 -8.37 32.39 -20.70
CA GLY A 318 -8.82 33.48 -21.53
C GLY A 318 -10.02 33.01 -22.36
N THR A 319 -11.09 33.79 -22.26
CA THR A 319 -12.27 33.78 -23.13
C THR A 319 -12.96 32.42 -23.28
N ALA A 320 -13.52 31.89 -22.19
CA ALA A 320 -14.61 30.92 -22.27
C ALA A 320 -15.88 31.61 -22.82
N ARG A 321 -16.60 30.93 -23.72
CA ARG A 321 -17.93 31.35 -24.21
C ARG A 321 -18.86 31.70 -23.04
N SER A 322 -19.67 32.75 -23.25
CA SER A 322 -20.55 33.40 -22.28
C SER A 322 -21.61 32.46 -21.69
N GLY A 323 -21.53 32.19 -20.39
CA GLY A 323 -22.59 31.54 -19.61
C GLY A 323 -22.41 31.84 -18.11
N PRO A 324 -23.48 31.79 -17.30
CA PRO A 324 -23.38 32.03 -15.86
C PRO A 324 -22.52 30.94 -15.17
N PRO A 325 -21.85 31.26 -14.05
CA PRO A 325 -21.07 30.29 -13.30
C PRO A 325 -21.96 29.18 -12.72
N ILE A 326 -21.48 27.95 -12.76
CA ILE A 326 -22.22 26.78 -12.23
C ILE A 326 -21.87 26.61 -10.75
N ALA A 327 -22.86 26.67 -9.86
CA ALA A 327 -22.67 26.42 -8.44
C ALA A 327 -22.57 24.92 -8.17
N MET A 328 -21.50 24.46 -7.50
CA MET A 328 -21.30 23.04 -7.20
C MET A 328 -20.45 22.84 -5.94
N THR A 329 -20.52 21.67 -5.30
CA THR A 329 -19.62 21.36 -4.17
C THR A 329 -18.20 21.07 -4.67
N GLU A 330 -17.20 21.24 -3.79
CA GLU A 330 -15.83 20.80 -4.12
C GLU A 330 -15.76 19.28 -4.33
N GLN A 331 -16.55 18.51 -3.58
CA GLN A 331 -16.61 17.06 -3.71
C GLN A 331 -17.09 16.65 -5.10
N ASP A 332 -18.18 17.22 -5.62
CA ASP A 332 -18.69 16.88 -6.95
C ASP A 332 -17.72 17.31 -8.06
N VAL A 333 -16.97 18.40 -7.89
CA VAL A 333 -15.92 18.78 -8.85
C VAL A 333 -14.88 17.67 -8.93
N ARG A 334 -14.41 17.17 -7.79
CA ARG A 334 -13.43 16.07 -7.74
C ARG A 334 -13.99 14.81 -8.40
N ARG A 335 -15.23 14.46 -8.09
CA ARG A 335 -15.90 13.27 -8.64
C ARG A 335 -16.05 13.35 -10.15
N LEU A 336 -16.55 14.46 -10.66
CA LEU A 336 -16.73 14.66 -12.10
C LEU A 336 -15.41 14.78 -12.85
N THR A 337 -14.36 15.29 -12.22
CA THR A 337 -13.00 15.27 -12.78
C THR A 337 -12.52 13.83 -12.95
N ALA A 338 -12.64 12.99 -11.92
CA ALA A 338 -12.27 11.57 -12.00
C ALA A 338 -13.10 10.80 -13.05
N VAL A 339 -14.39 11.14 -13.18
CA VAL A 339 -15.25 10.60 -14.25
C VAL A 339 -14.73 10.99 -15.62
N ALA A 340 -14.41 12.27 -15.84
CA ALA A 340 -13.92 12.75 -17.14
C ALA A 340 -12.62 12.05 -17.54
N GLU A 341 -11.69 11.86 -16.59
CA GLU A 341 -10.43 11.13 -16.80
C GLU A 341 -10.68 9.65 -17.14
N LEU A 342 -11.54 8.97 -16.37
CA LEU A 342 -11.86 7.55 -16.57
C LEU A 342 -12.54 7.27 -17.93
N TYR A 343 -13.33 8.23 -18.42
CA TYR A 343 -14.12 8.11 -19.65
C TYR A 343 -13.47 8.75 -20.87
N ALA A 344 -12.31 9.40 -20.73
CA ALA A 344 -11.63 10.08 -21.84
C ALA A 344 -11.29 9.14 -23.02
N GLU A 345 -10.97 7.88 -22.74
CA GLU A 345 -10.72 6.87 -23.78
C GLU A 345 -12.00 6.32 -24.43
N VAL A 346 -13.15 6.47 -23.76
CA VAL A 346 -14.44 5.96 -24.24
C VAL A 346 -15.14 7.00 -25.10
N ASP A 347 -15.19 8.25 -24.63
CA ASP A 347 -15.78 9.38 -25.32
C ASP A 347 -14.98 10.65 -25.02
N ALA A 348 -13.93 10.86 -25.81
CA ALA A 348 -13.01 11.98 -25.64
C ALA A 348 -13.69 13.35 -25.79
N GLU A 349 -14.70 13.46 -26.67
CA GLU A 349 -15.40 14.72 -26.93
C GLU A 349 -16.25 15.12 -25.72
N SER A 350 -17.08 14.19 -25.24
CA SER A 350 -17.92 14.41 -24.07
C SER A 350 -17.10 14.64 -22.81
N SER A 351 -16.02 13.88 -22.60
CA SER A 351 -15.10 14.11 -21.48
C SER A 351 -14.43 15.49 -21.57
N ALA A 352 -14.01 15.92 -22.75
CA ALA A 352 -13.43 17.25 -22.93
C ALA A 352 -14.46 18.38 -22.69
N GLU A 353 -15.72 18.18 -23.07
CA GLU A 353 -16.81 19.13 -22.75
C GLU A 353 -17.12 19.14 -21.24
N LEU A 354 -17.09 17.99 -20.56
CA LEU A 354 -17.22 17.93 -19.10
C LEU A 354 -16.10 18.72 -18.42
N VAL A 355 -14.84 18.53 -18.83
CA VAL A 355 -13.70 19.31 -18.30
C VAL A 355 -13.87 20.80 -18.55
N ARG A 356 -14.31 21.20 -19.75
CA ARG A 356 -14.61 22.62 -20.07
C ARG A 356 -15.74 23.18 -19.21
N THR A 357 -16.76 22.38 -18.93
CA THR A 357 -17.88 22.75 -18.05
C THR A 357 -17.43 22.91 -16.61
N LEU A 358 -16.61 22.01 -16.09
CA LEU A 358 -16.01 22.11 -14.76
C LEU A 358 -15.13 23.36 -14.61
N GLY A 359 -14.49 23.84 -15.68
CA GLY A 359 -13.75 25.10 -15.71
C GLY A 359 -14.59 26.35 -15.42
N ARG A 360 -15.93 26.27 -15.49
CA ARG A 360 -16.87 27.36 -15.19
C ARG A 360 -17.50 27.27 -13.79
N VAL A 361 -17.12 26.24 -13.01
CA VAL A 361 -17.72 26.00 -11.71
C VAL A 361 -17.23 27.00 -10.67
N LYS A 362 -18.18 27.53 -9.90
CA LYS A 362 -17.93 28.24 -8.64
C LYS A 362 -18.23 27.29 -7.49
N THR A 363 -17.20 26.89 -6.75
CA THR A 363 -17.37 26.01 -5.59
C THR A 363 -18.07 26.73 -4.45
N LEU A 364 -19.08 26.10 -3.87
CA LEU A 364 -19.83 26.57 -2.71
C LEU A 364 -19.98 25.44 -1.68
N PRO A 365 -20.08 25.76 -0.38
CA PRO A 365 -20.55 24.79 0.61
C PRO A 365 -21.93 24.25 0.23
N ALA A 366 -22.21 22.97 0.51
CA ALA A 366 -23.46 22.31 0.15
C ALA A 366 -24.70 23.11 0.58
N ALA A 367 -24.71 23.64 1.80
CA ALA A 367 -25.81 24.46 2.34
C ALA A 367 -26.06 25.80 1.59
N LYS A 368 -25.13 26.23 0.74
CA LYS A 368 -25.23 27.46 -0.07
C LYS A 368 -25.54 27.19 -1.54
N ILE A 369 -25.70 25.92 -1.93
CA ILE A 369 -26.11 25.59 -3.30
C ILE A 369 -27.58 26.02 -3.49
N PRO A 370 -27.91 26.77 -4.57
CA PRO A 370 -29.29 27.15 -4.83
C PRO A 370 -30.16 25.92 -5.07
N ARG A 371 -31.30 25.83 -4.37
CA ARG A 371 -32.29 24.74 -4.52
C ARG A 371 -32.91 24.65 -5.92
N THR A 372 -32.74 25.70 -6.70
CA THR A 372 -33.25 25.83 -8.08
C THR A 372 -32.22 25.43 -9.12
N THR A 373 -31.08 24.85 -8.73
CA THR A 373 -30.00 24.43 -9.62
C THR A 373 -29.89 22.91 -9.66
N VAL A 374 -29.72 22.35 -10.85
CA VAL A 374 -29.50 20.91 -11.06
C VAL A 374 -28.07 20.55 -10.69
N THR A 375 -27.91 19.61 -9.76
CA THR A 375 -26.64 19.00 -9.36
C THR A 375 -26.65 17.49 -9.66
N MET A 376 -25.57 16.77 -9.35
CA MET A 376 -25.56 15.31 -9.49
C MET A 376 -26.70 14.66 -8.70
N SER A 377 -27.26 13.58 -9.23
CA SER A 377 -28.42 12.87 -8.68
C SER A 377 -29.72 13.70 -8.55
N SER A 378 -29.76 14.93 -9.05
CA SER A 378 -30.99 15.73 -9.07
C SER A 378 -32.04 15.11 -10.00
N ARG A 379 -33.31 15.18 -9.57
CA ARG A 379 -34.46 14.88 -10.43
C ARG A 379 -35.03 16.17 -10.99
N VAL A 380 -35.29 16.20 -12.28
CA VAL A 380 -35.66 17.37 -13.06
C VAL A 380 -36.90 17.04 -13.86
N ARG A 381 -37.92 17.89 -13.78
CA ARG A 381 -39.09 17.85 -14.65
C ARG A 381 -38.90 18.83 -15.78
N ALA A 382 -38.77 18.32 -16.99
CA ALA A 382 -38.58 19.08 -18.21
C ALA A 382 -39.84 18.99 -19.07
N ILE A 383 -40.25 20.10 -19.65
CA ILE A 383 -41.43 20.20 -20.52
C ILE A 383 -40.94 20.50 -21.93
N ASP A 384 -41.36 19.69 -22.90
CA ASP A 384 -41.00 19.91 -24.31
C ASP A 384 -41.89 20.95 -25.00
N GLU A 385 -41.61 21.27 -26.26
CA GLU A 385 -42.39 22.24 -27.05
C GLU A 385 -43.85 21.82 -27.30
N ARG A 386 -44.19 20.55 -27.11
CA ARG A 386 -45.56 20.01 -27.24
C ARG A 386 -46.31 20.04 -25.91
N GLY A 387 -45.66 20.44 -24.82
CA GLY A 387 -46.21 20.44 -23.48
C GLY A 387 -46.14 19.08 -22.79
N GLU A 388 -45.42 18.11 -23.35
CA GLU A 388 -45.21 16.80 -22.71
C GLU A 388 -44.16 16.94 -21.60
N GLU A 389 -44.51 16.47 -20.40
CA GLU A 389 -43.62 16.49 -19.23
C GLU A 389 -42.81 15.19 -19.15
N ARG A 390 -41.50 15.33 -18.90
CA ARG A 390 -40.58 14.22 -18.70
C ARG A 390 -39.77 14.44 -17.43
N GLU A 391 -39.71 13.42 -16.57
CA GLU A 391 -38.84 13.41 -15.39
C GLU A 391 -37.50 12.77 -15.78
N LEU A 392 -36.40 13.46 -15.46
CA LEU A 392 -35.03 13.05 -15.76
C LEU A 392 -34.19 13.11 -14.48
N SER A 393 -33.31 12.14 -14.28
CA SER A 393 -32.33 12.14 -13.19
C SER A 393 -30.93 12.30 -13.74
N LEU A 394 -30.18 13.30 -13.30
CA LEU A 394 -28.77 13.45 -13.69
C LEU A 394 -27.92 12.45 -12.90
N VAL A 395 -27.17 11.57 -13.57
CA VAL A 395 -26.43 10.49 -12.90
C VAL A 395 -25.02 10.30 -13.46
N TYR A 396 -24.21 9.53 -12.74
CA TYR A 396 -22.91 9.10 -13.23
C TYR A 396 -23.06 8.13 -14.43
N PRO A 397 -22.01 7.97 -15.25
CA PRO A 397 -22.12 7.16 -16.47
C PRO A 397 -22.41 5.67 -16.22
N TRP A 398 -22.06 5.14 -15.05
CA TRP A 398 -22.35 3.75 -14.65
C TRP A 398 -23.78 3.53 -14.12
N ASP A 399 -24.59 4.59 -14.03
CA ASP A 399 -25.93 4.59 -13.42
C ASP A 399 -27.07 4.81 -14.45
N VAL A 400 -26.76 4.78 -15.74
CA VAL A 400 -27.68 5.16 -16.83
C VAL A 400 -28.88 4.21 -16.94
N GLY A 401 -30.03 4.77 -17.32
CA GLY A 401 -31.29 4.07 -17.51
C GLY A 401 -32.29 4.90 -18.30
N ARG A 402 -33.54 4.43 -18.44
CA ARG A 402 -34.58 5.07 -19.28
C ARG A 402 -34.78 6.57 -18.99
N ASP A 403 -34.76 6.93 -17.71
CA ASP A 403 -34.95 8.29 -17.20
C ASP A 403 -33.74 8.79 -16.38
N ARG A 404 -32.60 8.09 -16.49
CA ARG A 404 -31.34 8.45 -15.80
C ARG A 404 -30.31 8.85 -16.85
N VAL A 405 -30.04 10.15 -16.94
CA VAL A 405 -29.20 10.78 -17.95
C VAL A 405 -27.77 10.86 -17.45
N SER A 406 -26.83 10.28 -18.20
CA SER A 406 -25.40 10.37 -17.89
C SER A 406 -24.92 11.82 -17.92
N VAL A 407 -24.17 12.25 -16.90
CA VAL A 407 -23.49 13.55 -16.87
C VAL A 407 -22.48 13.75 -18.01
N THR A 408 -22.01 12.66 -18.62
CA THR A 408 -21.15 12.71 -19.81
C THR A 408 -21.94 12.76 -21.12
N SER A 409 -23.27 12.67 -21.12
CA SER A 409 -24.05 12.87 -22.35
C SER A 409 -24.27 14.36 -22.63
N ALA A 410 -24.54 14.71 -23.90
CA ALA A 410 -24.87 16.09 -24.27
C ALA A 410 -26.02 16.68 -23.42
N LEU A 411 -27.09 15.89 -23.22
CA LEU A 411 -28.21 16.29 -22.36
C LEU A 411 -27.79 16.43 -20.89
N GLY A 412 -26.96 15.53 -20.37
CA GLY A 412 -26.47 15.61 -19.00
C GLY A 412 -25.58 16.83 -18.75
N LEU A 413 -24.72 17.18 -19.70
CA LEU A 413 -23.90 18.38 -19.67
C LEU A 413 -24.75 19.66 -19.72
N ALA A 414 -25.83 19.65 -20.51
CA ALA A 414 -26.79 20.75 -20.55
C ALA A 414 -27.63 20.85 -19.26
N LEU A 415 -27.91 19.73 -18.60
CA LEU A 415 -28.61 19.68 -17.31
C LEU A 415 -27.72 20.18 -16.16
N LEU A 416 -26.44 19.83 -16.14
CA LEU A 416 -25.54 20.17 -15.05
C LEU A 416 -25.44 21.69 -14.84
N GLY A 417 -25.90 22.18 -13.69
CA GLY A 417 -25.90 23.60 -13.36
C GLY A 417 -27.06 24.40 -13.95
N ALA A 418 -27.98 23.78 -14.70
CA ALA A 418 -29.16 24.45 -15.22
C ALA A 418 -30.13 24.81 -14.08
N SER A 419 -30.89 25.89 -14.26
CA SER A 419 -31.88 26.35 -13.28
C SER A 419 -33.31 26.17 -13.78
N VAL A 420 -34.28 26.19 -12.85
CA VAL A 420 -35.71 26.26 -13.22
C VAL A 420 -35.94 27.42 -14.21
N GLY A 421 -36.60 27.11 -15.32
CA GLY A 421 -36.84 28.03 -16.43
C GLY A 421 -35.81 28.00 -17.55
N ALA A 422 -34.65 27.35 -17.36
CA ALA A 422 -33.63 27.18 -18.39
C ALA A 422 -34.15 26.34 -19.56
N ARG A 423 -33.67 26.66 -20.77
CA ARG A 423 -33.88 25.84 -21.98
C ARG A 423 -32.68 24.93 -22.18
N ILE A 424 -32.94 23.65 -22.39
CA ILE A 424 -31.94 22.61 -22.63
C ILE A 424 -32.24 21.93 -23.97
N GLU A 425 -31.19 21.56 -24.70
CA GLU A 425 -31.29 20.88 -25.99
C GLU A 425 -31.00 19.38 -25.82
N ASP A 426 -31.88 18.54 -26.36
CA ASP A 426 -31.71 17.08 -26.49
C ASP A 426 -31.77 16.71 -27.98
N GLY A 427 -30.61 16.78 -28.64
CA GLY A 427 -30.51 16.61 -30.08
C GLY A 427 -31.24 17.74 -30.83
N ARG A 428 -32.40 17.42 -31.41
CA ARG A 428 -33.25 18.42 -32.13
C ARG A 428 -34.42 18.93 -31.29
N LYS A 429 -34.61 18.42 -30.07
CA LYS A 429 -35.72 18.81 -29.19
C LYS A 429 -35.24 19.84 -28.18
N VAL A 430 -36.05 20.88 -27.98
CA VAL A 430 -35.82 21.86 -26.92
C VAL A 430 -36.78 21.56 -25.78
N MET A 431 -36.27 21.53 -24.56
CA MET A 431 -37.08 21.38 -23.34
C MET A 431 -36.82 22.54 -22.39
N LYS A 432 -37.83 22.89 -21.59
CA LYS A 432 -37.71 23.87 -20.51
C LYS A 432 -37.77 23.17 -19.17
N ILE A 433 -36.84 23.49 -18.27
CA ILE A 433 -36.89 22.97 -16.90
C ILE A 433 -38.08 23.60 -16.17
N GLY A 434 -39.10 22.80 -15.88
CA GLY A 434 -40.31 23.23 -15.17
C GLY A 434 -40.13 23.20 -13.66
N ALA A 435 -39.48 22.16 -13.13
CA ALA A 435 -39.20 22.01 -11.70
C ALA A 435 -38.00 21.10 -11.43
N ILE A 436 -37.43 21.23 -10.23
CA ILE A 436 -36.40 20.31 -9.70
C ILE A 436 -36.99 19.70 -8.41
N PRO A 437 -37.79 18.63 -8.53
CA PRO A 437 -38.47 18.01 -7.39
C PRO A 437 -37.51 17.43 -6.34
N TYR A 438 -36.27 17.13 -6.72
CA TYR A 438 -35.26 16.63 -5.78
C TYR A 438 -33.87 17.12 -6.19
N GLN A 439 -33.12 17.62 -5.19
CA GLN A 439 -31.73 18.01 -5.30
C GLN A 439 -31.01 17.57 -4.01
N PRO A 440 -29.94 16.76 -4.07
CA PRO A 440 -29.34 16.14 -2.89
C PRO A 440 -28.90 17.13 -1.82
N GLU A 441 -28.24 18.23 -2.20
CA GLU A 441 -27.71 19.17 -1.22
C GLU A 441 -28.82 20.00 -0.53
N ALA A 442 -29.98 20.18 -1.17
CA ALA A 442 -31.17 20.74 -0.50
C ALA A 442 -31.85 19.76 0.45
N ALA A 443 -31.77 18.46 0.16
CA ALA A 443 -32.32 17.39 0.99
C ALA A 443 -31.46 17.12 2.24
N GLY A 444 -30.25 17.70 2.32
CA GLY A 444 -29.28 17.33 3.35
C GLY A 444 -28.60 15.99 3.07
N ASP A 445 -28.90 15.38 1.91
CA ASP A 445 -28.18 14.26 1.34
C ASP A 445 -26.87 14.79 0.77
N HIS A 446 -25.99 15.21 1.69
CA HIS A 446 -24.58 15.34 1.35
C HIS A 446 -24.17 13.99 0.83
N HIS A 447 -23.54 13.92 -0.34
CA HIS A 447 -23.12 12.68 -0.95
C HIS A 447 -22.04 11.99 -0.08
N LEU A 448 -22.46 11.50 1.08
CA LEU A 448 -21.62 10.95 2.13
C LEU A 448 -21.10 9.58 1.70
#